data_AF-A0A9E4F7K6-F1
#
_entry.id   AF-A0A9E4F7K6-F1
#
_cell.length_a   1.000
_cell.length_b   1.000
_cell.length_c   1.000
_cell.angle_alpha   90.00
_cell.angle_beta   90.00
_cell.angle_gamma   90.00
#
_symmetry.space_group_name_H-M   'P 1'
#
loop_
_entity.id
_entity.type
_entity.pdbx_description
1 polymer ?
#
loop_
_entity_poly.entity_id
_entity_poly.type
_entity_poly.pdbx_seq_one_letter_code
_entity_poly.pdbx_strand_id
1 'polypeptide(L)'
;MRPSLPDTATTESHPLTLLESAGRVFATFDERTQDSGNISYGVQIDGRRYFVKTPGGLNEEGRGGFQPRPYFNYTDRVASLRNAVCLAQSASHHTLPKLHQVIESPTGPMLVYDWVDGDLVRRLP
;
A
#
# COMPACT_ATOMS: atom_id res chain seq x y z
N MET A 1 27.46 -8.72 6.34
CA MET A 1 26.99 -7.67 5.39
C MET A 1 25.83 -8.30 4.62
N ARG A 2 24.57 -7.87 4.86
CA ARG A 2 23.43 -8.39 4.07
C ARG A 2 23.44 -7.65 2.72
N PRO A 3 23.31 -8.34 1.58
CA PRO A 3 23.17 -7.65 0.30
C PRO A 3 21.91 -6.79 0.35
N SER A 4 22.04 -5.51 0.04
CA SER A 4 20.90 -4.62 -0.19
C SER A 4 20.20 -5.07 -1.47
N LEU A 5 18.94 -5.50 -1.34
CA LEU A 5 18.04 -5.57 -2.48
C LEU A 5 17.99 -4.16 -3.12
N PRO A 6 17.92 -4.03 -4.46
CA PRO A 6 17.63 -2.74 -5.05
C PRO A 6 16.31 -2.21 -4.48
N ASP A 7 16.30 -0.94 -4.02
CA ASP A 7 15.18 -0.31 -3.29
C ASP A 7 13.86 -0.30 -4.09
N THR A 8 13.94 -0.48 -5.42
CA THR A 8 12.81 -0.49 -6.34
C THR A 8 12.86 -1.70 -7.27
N ALA A 9 11.75 -2.44 -7.38
CA ALA A 9 11.51 -3.48 -8.37
C ALA A 9 10.37 -3.06 -9.32
N THR A 10 10.25 -3.69 -10.49
CA THR A 10 9.15 -3.44 -11.44
C THR A 10 8.39 -4.73 -11.72
N THR A 11 7.08 -4.62 -11.91
CA THR A 11 6.18 -5.70 -12.32
C THR A 11 5.20 -5.21 -13.39
N GLU A 12 4.78 -6.13 -14.26
CA GLU A 12 3.66 -5.92 -15.19
C GLU A 12 2.31 -6.41 -14.60
N SER A 13 2.36 -7.06 -13.43
CA SER A 13 1.16 -7.60 -12.79
C SER A 13 0.36 -6.52 -12.06
N HIS A 14 -0.96 -6.67 -12.06
CA HIS A 14 -1.81 -5.90 -11.17
C HIS A 14 -1.45 -6.18 -9.70
N PRO A 15 -1.45 -5.19 -8.79
CA PRO A 15 -1.00 -5.38 -7.41
C PRO A 15 -1.63 -6.56 -6.69
N LEU A 16 -2.96 -6.69 -6.73
CA LEU A 16 -3.65 -7.79 -6.03
C LEU A 16 -3.23 -9.16 -6.58
N THR A 17 -3.14 -9.32 -7.90
CA THR A 17 -2.70 -10.56 -8.54
C THR A 17 -1.27 -10.93 -8.13
N LEU A 18 -0.37 -9.94 -8.06
CA LEU A 18 0.99 -10.16 -7.58
C LEU A 18 0.98 -10.64 -6.12
N LEU A 19 0.22 -9.98 -5.25
CA LEU A 19 0.17 -10.32 -3.82
C LEU A 19 -0.43 -11.71 -3.58
N GLU A 20 -1.49 -12.07 -4.29
CA GLU A 20 -2.12 -13.39 -4.23
C GLU A 20 -1.20 -14.50 -4.78
N SER A 21 -0.37 -14.20 -5.78
CA SER A 21 0.64 -15.16 -6.26
C SER A 21 1.81 -15.33 -5.29
N ALA A 22 2.12 -14.31 -4.49
CA ALA A 22 3.26 -14.31 -3.58
C ALA A 22 2.92 -14.91 -2.21
N GLY A 23 1.66 -14.83 -1.78
CA GLY A 23 1.23 -15.36 -0.50
C GLY A 23 -0.25 -15.14 -0.21
N ARG A 24 -0.64 -15.23 1.07
CA ARG A 24 -2.03 -15.08 1.50
C ARG A 24 -2.32 -13.63 1.84
N VAL A 25 -3.22 -12.99 1.08
CA VAL A 25 -3.85 -11.73 1.49
C VAL A 25 -4.85 -12.03 2.61
N PHE A 26 -4.65 -11.45 3.80
CA PHE A 26 -5.49 -11.70 4.98
C PHE A 26 -6.28 -10.48 5.46
N ALA A 27 -5.97 -9.29 4.93
CA ALA A 27 -6.69 -8.06 5.21
C ALA A 27 -6.67 -7.13 3.99
N THR A 28 -7.76 -6.39 3.78
CA THR A 28 -7.88 -5.34 2.76
C THR A 28 -8.43 -4.09 3.42
N PHE A 29 -7.79 -2.95 3.15
CA PHE A 29 -8.16 -1.63 3.64
C PHE A 29 -8.44 -0.71 2.45
N ASP A 30 -9.70 -0.55 2.10
CA ASP A 30 -10.20 0.29 1.01
C ASP A 30 -11.01 1.48 1.56
N GLU A 31 -11.72 2.18 0.67
CA GLU A 31 -12.61 3.32 0.98
C GLU A 31 -13.63 3.08 2.11
N ARG A 32 -13.95 1.81 2.41
CA ARG A 32 -14.88 1.44 3.49
C ARG A 32 -14.24 1.50 4.87
N THR A 33 -12.91 1.56 4.91
CA THR A 33 -12.12 1.42 6.15
C THR A 33 -11.15 2.60 6.37
N GLN A 34 -10.94 3.44 5.36
CA GLN A 34 -10.04 4.59 5.39
C GLN A 34 -10.45 5.66 4.37
N ASP A 35 -9.93 6.87 4.55
CA ASP A 35 -10.35 8.05 3.79
C ASP A 35 -9.34 8.54 2.74
N SER A 36 -8.11 8.02 2.70
CA SER A 36 -7.07 8.45 1.76
C SER A 36 -7.34 8.06 0.30
N GLY A 37 -8.23 7.08 0.06
CA GLY A 37 -8.55 6.53 -1.26
C GLY A 37 -7.50 5.56 -1.81
N ASN A 38 -6.31 5.46 -1.20
CA ASN A 38 -5.37 4.36 -1.47
C ASN A 38 -5.98 3.03 -1.03
N ILE A 39 -5.58 1.92 -1.64
CA ILE A 39 -5.90 0.59 -1.11
C ILE A 39 -4.67 0.03 -0.41
N SER A 40 -4.87 -0.62 0.74
CA SER A 40 -3.80 -1.32 1.44
C SER A 40 -4.16 -2.76 1.74
N TYR A 41 -3.17 -3.62 1.87
CA TYR A 41 -3.34 -5.04 2.08
C TYR A 41 -2.44 -5.53 3.22
N GLY A 42 -2.97 -6.44 4.03
CA GLY A 42 -2.18 -7.31 4.88
C GLY A 42 -1.88 -8.60 4.12
N VAL A 43 -0.60 -8.91 3.92
CA VAL A 43 -0.17 -10.11 3.16
C VAL A 43 0.79 -10.94 3.99
N GLN A 44 0.58 -12.25 4.00
CA GLN A 44 1.44 -13.22 4.66
C GLN A 44 2.23 -14.01 3.62
N ILE A 45 3.57 -13.92 3.68
CA ILE A 45 4.52 -14.60 2.79
C ILE A 45 5.56 -15.28 3.68
N ASP A 46 5.76 -16.59 3.51
CA ASP A 46 6.73 -17.40 4.28
C ASP A 46 6.67 -17.19 5.80
N GLY A 47 5.45 -17.13 6.34
CA GLY A 47 5.22 -16.95 7.79
C GLY A 47 5.43 -15.52 8.31
N ARG A 48 5.82 -14.56 7.47
CA ARG A 48 5.96 -13.14 7.83
C ARG A 48 4.78 -12.33 7.27
N ARG A 49 4.34 -11.33 8.03
CA ARG A 49 3.25 -10.42 7.63
C ARG A 49 3.81 -9.08 7.17
N TYR A 50 3.25 -8.56 6.09
CA TYR A 50 3.59 -7.27 5.50
C TYR A 50 2.34 -6.42 5.34
N PHE A 51 2.53 -5.11 5.40
CA PHE A 51 1.54 -4.12 5.01
C PHE A 51 1.93 -3.52 3.66
N VAL A 52 1.07 -3.64 2.66
CA VAL A 52 1.34 -3.16 1.30
C VAL A 52 0.34 -2.08 0.93
N LYS A 53 0.82 -0.89 0.55
CA LYS A 53 -0.03 0.24 0.14
C LYS A 53 0.08 0.50 -1.35
N THR A 54 -1.04 0.74 -2.02
CA THR A 54 -1.15 0.96 -3.47
C THR A 54 -2.05 2.17 -3.79
N PRO A 55 -2.00 2.72 -5.02
CA PRO A 55 -2.89 3.81 -5.44
C PRO A 55 -4.37 3.40 -5.53
N GLY A 56 -4.67 2.10 -5.59
CA GLY A 56 -5.97 1.60 -6.08
C GLY A 56 -6.09 1.71 -7.60
N GLY A 57 -7.09 1.07 -8.18
CA GLY A 57 -7.36 1.08 -9.62
C GLY A 57 -8.03 2.37 -10.10
N LEU A 58 -7.78 2.75 -11.37
CA LEU A 58 -8.47 3.86 -12.05
C LEU A 58 -9.99 3.67 -12.12
N ASN A 59 -10.44 2.41 -12.20
CA ASN A 59 -11.86 2.01 -12.35
C ASN A 59 -12.45 1.41 -11.05
N GLU A 60 -11.75 1.54 -9.93
CA GLU A 60 -12.30 1.22 -8.60
C GLU A 60 -13.05 2.43 -8.02
N GLU A 61 -12.91 3.60 -8.64
CA GLU A 61 -13.84 4.71 -8.52
C GLU A 61 -15.17 4.31 -9.19
N GLY A 62 -16.24 4.09 -8.40
CA GLY A 62 -17.60 3.94 -8.94
C GLY A 62 -18.21 2.53 -8.99
N ARG A 63 -17.75 1.54 -8.20
CA ARG A 63 -18.49 0.27 -8.04
C ARG A 63 -19.61 0.37 -6.98
N GLY A 64 -20.64 1.17 -7.28
CA GLY A 64 -22.00 1.01 -6.76
C GLY A 64 -22.31 1.50 -5.32
N GLY A 65 -23.28 2.41 -5.22
CA GLY A 65 -23.82 2.92 -3.94
C GLY A 65 -22.95 4.01 -3.31
N PHE A 66 -23.56 4.88 -2.49
CA PHE A 66 -22.97 6.08 -1.87
C PHE A 66 -21.47 5.94 -1.55
N GLN A 67 -20.61 6.38 -2.46
CA GLN A 67 -19.18 6.50 -2.23
C GLN A 67 -18.91 7.92 -1.72
N PRO A 68 -18.37 8.09 -0.50
CA PRO A 68 -17.72 9.34 -0.16
C PRO A 68 -16.69 9.63 -1.25
N ARG A 69 -16.71 10.83 -1.84
CA ARG A 69 -15.66 11.19 -2.80
C ARG A 69 -14.31 10.97 -2.10
N PRO A 70 -13.40 10.14 -2.64
CA PRO A 70 -12.09 10.00 -2.03
C PRO A 70 -11.47 11.39 -1.95
N TYR A 71 -10.82 11.70 -0.82
CA TYR A 71 -10.18 13.01 -0.63
C TYR A 71 -9.16 13.32 -1.74
N PHE A 72 -8.61 12.27 -2.36
CA PHE A 72 -7.66 12.34 -3.45
C PHE A 72 -8.15 11.65 -4.73
N ASN A 73 -8.00 12.33 -5.87
CA ASN A 73 -8.08 11.69 -7.18
C ASN A 73 -6.88 10.75 -7.39
N TYR A 74 -6.92 9.92 -8.45
CA TYR A 74 -5.85 8.96 -8.72
C TYR A 74 -4.44 9.58 -8.75
N THR A 75 -4.27 10.72 -9.42
CA THR A 75 -2.97 11.39 -9.51
C THR A 75 -2.46 11.81 -8.13
N ASP A 76 -3.33 12.34 -7.28
CA ASP A 76 -2.99 12.73 -5.91
C ASP A 76 -2.67 11.50 -5.04
N ARG A 77 -3.37 10.37 -5.25
CA ARG A 77 -3.07 9.10 -4.57
C ARG A 77 -1.68 8.58 -4.94
N VAL A 78 -1.30 8.65 -6.23
CA VAL A 78 0.05 8.29 -6.69
C VAL A 78 1.10 9.24 -6.09
N ALA A 79 0.84 10.55 -6.15
CA ALA A 79 1.74 11.58 -5.61
C ALA A 79 1.97 11.39 -4.10
N SER A 80 0.94 11.04 -3.34
CA SER A 80 1.02 10.71 -1.92
C SER A 80 1.98 9.54 -1.64
N LEU A 81 1.92 8.47 -2.44
CA LEU A 81 2.86 7.35 -2.31
C LEU A 81 4.30 7.74 -2.67
N ARG A 82 4.49 8.56 -3.71
CA ARG A 82 5.82 9.09 -4.05
C ARG A 82 6.39 9.96 -2.92
N ASN A 83 5.56 10.80 -2.32
CA ASN A 83 5.95 11.60 -1.16
C ASN A 83 6.33 10.71 0.03
N ALA A 84 5.60 9.61 0.27
CA ALA A 84 5.97 8.64 1.30
C ALA A 84 7.33 7.98 1.04
N VAL A 85 7.69 7.71 -0.22
CA VAL A 85 9.05 7.26 -0.58
C VAL A 85 10.09 8.31 -0.24
N CYS A 86 9.88 9.57 -0.62
CA CYS A 86 10.79 10.67 -0.29
C CYS A 86 10.94 10.85 1.24
N LEU A 87 9.85 10.69 2.00
CA LEU A 87 9.88 10.76 3.46
C LEU A 87 10.71 9.62 4.05
N ALA A 88 10.51 8.39 3.58
CA ALA A 88 11.27 7.23 4.06
C ALA A 88 12.78 7.34 3.75
N GLN A 89 13.15 8.01 2.66
CA GLN A 89 14.55 8.27 2.31
C GLN A 89 15.18 9.41 3.13
N SER A 90 14.39 10.40 3.54
CA SER A 90 14.87 11.58 4.27
C SER A 90 14.84 11.43 5.78
N ALA A 91 14.06 10.49 6.33
CA ALA A 91 13.94 10.26 7.75
C ALA A 91 13.99 8.75 8.09
N SER A 92 14.93 8.38 8.96
CA SER A 92 15.02 7.02 9.52
C SER A 92 14.93 7.08 11.03
N HIS A 93 13.84 6.56 11.59
CA HIS A 93 13.62 6.53 13.03
C HIS A 93 12.89 5.24 13.41
N HIS A 94 13.28 4.62 14.53
CA HIS A 94 12.72 3.34 14.99
C HIS A 94 11.21 3.36 15.29
N THR A 95 10.60 4.54 15.45
CA THR A 95 9.14 4.68 15.64
C THR A 95 8.38 4.88 14.33
N LEU A 96 9.08 5.06 13.20
CA LEU A 96 8.46 5.16 11.88
C LEU A 96 8.42 3.77 11.23
N PRO A 97 7.32 3.40 10.54
CA PRO A 97 7.27 2.17 9.78
C PRO A 97 8.40 2.10 8.77
N LYS A 98 9.14 1.00 8.77
CA LYS A 98 10.23 0.79 7.83
C LYS A 98 9.66 0.44 6.44
N LEU A 99 9.95 1.27 5.45
CA LEU A 99 9.73 0.94 4.04
C LEU A 99 10.80 -0.04 3.59
N HIS A 100 10.42 -1.26 3.23
CA HIS A 100 11.35 -2.30 2.76
C HIS A 100 11.59 -2.25 1.27
N GLN A 101 10.54 -1.92 0.51
CA GLN A 101 10.59 -2.02 -0.94
C GLN A 101 9.53 -1.12 -1.59
N VAL A 102 9.89 -0.55 -2.73
CA VAL A 102 8.97 0.04 -3.69
C VAL A 102 8.85 -0.91 -4.88
N ILE A 103 7.62 -1.22 -5.32
CA ILE A 103 7.39 -2.02 -6.52
C ILE A 103 6.58 -1.19 -7.52
N GLU A 104 7.18 -0.85 -8.65
CA GLU A 104 6.48 -0.19 -9.74
C GLU A 104 5.54 -1.18 -10.43
N SER A 105 4.25 -0.84 -10.52
CA SER A 105 3.22 -1.61 -11.22
C SER A 105 2.53 -0.76 -12.28
N PRO A 106 1.73 -1.35 -13.19
CA PRO A 106 0.96 -0.59 -14.17
C PRO A 106 -0.04 0.40 -13.53
N THR A 107 -0.41 0.18 -12.26
CA THR A 107 -1.33 1.05 -11.49
C THR A 107 -0.62 2.05 -10.58
N GLY A 108 0.70 2.16 -10.69
CA GLY A 108 1.55 3.00 -9.84
C GLY A 108 2.30 2.22 -8.75
N PRO A 109 3.00 2.92 -7.83
CA PRO A 109 3.94 2.29 -6.92
C PRO A 109 3.24 1.54 -5.78
N MET A 110 3.73 0.36 -5.45
CA MET A 110 3.38 -0.40 -4.26
C MET A 110 4.45 -0.18 -3.19
N LEU A 111 4.04 0.18 -1.98
CA LEU A 111 4.96 0.39 -0.86
C LEU A 111 4.82 -0.75 0.14
N VAL A 112 5.91 -1.46 0.41
CA VAL A 112 5.95 -2.63 1.30
C VAL A 112 6.56 -2.26 2.64
N TYR A 113 5.80 -2.43 3.72
CA TYR A 113 6.20 -2.16 5.09
C TYR A 113 6.12 -3.42 5.95
N ASP A 114 6.78 -3.41 7.10
CA ASP A 114 6.49 -4.37 8.16
C ASP A 114 5.02 -4.26 8.59
N TRP A 115 4.37 -5.40 8.82
CA TRP A 115 3.09 -5.41 9.52
C TRP A 115 3.30 -5.07 11.00
N VAL A 116 2.42 -4.22 11.53
CA VAL A 116 2.35 -3.89 12.95
C VAL A 116 0.94 -4.22 13.43
N ASP A 117 0.83 -4.97 14.52
CA ASP A 117 -0.46 -5.24 15.14
C ASP A 117 -0.98 -3.97 15.82
N GLY A 118 -2.22 -3.61 15.52
CA GLY A 118 -2.84 -2.41 16.06
C GLY A 118 -4.25 -2.20 15.52
N ASP A 119 -4.91 -1.19 16.09
CA ASP A 119 -6.24 -0.77 15.68
C ASP A 119 -6.18 0.60 14.98
N LEU A 120 -7.13 0.85 14.08
CA LEU A 120 -7.33 2.18 13.52
C LEU A 120 -7.75 3.14 14.63
N VAL A 121 -7.02 4.27 14.75
CA VAL A 121 -7.31 5.32 15.75
C VAL A 121 -8.72 5.90 15.58
N ARG A 122 -9.26 5.85 14.36
CA ARG A 122 -10.65 6.20 14.05
C ARG A 122 -11.26 5.09 13.20
N ARG A 123 -12.28 4.40 13.73
CA ARG A 123 -13.15 3.53 12.91
C ARG A 123 -14.29 4.39 12.37
N LEU A 124 -14.53 4.32 11.07
CA LEU A 124 -15.78 4.85 10.51
C LEU A 124 -16.93 3.94 11.01
N PRO A 125 -18.07 4.52 11.43
CA PRO A 125 -19.22 3.75 11.91
C PRO A 125 -19.87 2.90 10.82
#